data_AF-A0A1C5CFD6-F1
#
_entry.id   AF-A0A1C5CFD6-F1
#
_cell.length_a   1.000
_cell.length_b   1.000
_cell.length_c   1.000
_cell.angle_alpha   90.00
_cell.angle_beta   90.00
_cell.angle_gamma   90.00
#
_symmetry.space_group_name_H-M   'P 1'
#
loop_
_entity.id
_entity.type
_entity.pdbx_description
1 polymer ?
#
loop_
_entity_poly.entity_id
_entity_poly.type
_entity_poly.pdbx_seq_one_letter_code
_entity_poly.pdbx_strand_id
1 'polypeptide(L)'
;MTVTTTHSPRTTIRTTSPLRSRPAVRSLLEPQTLTPADLSMVLLVTEERADRPMPTVTVAEIPVSVMPHVIFWSSLYDGFRLTMGATPKAGLNREFQINSGRADQFVDTALRMEAAGADMILLEPAQFTADVLTTLRGVTRAPLFPFSVSGEYTALTRVDSETGQRDVRLLVELFTMLKRAGASASVTYAALDIARQIN
;
A
#
# COMPACT_ATOMS: atom_id res chain seq x y z
N MET A 1 -31.43 -43.59 -23.03
CA MET A 1 -31.15 -43.50 -21.58
C MET A 1 -30.77 -42.05 -21.31
N THR A 2 -31.72 -41.25 -20.84
CA THR A 2 -31.56 -39.80 -20.69
C THR A 2 -31.83 -39.51 -19.22
N VAL A 3 -30.77 -39.17 -18.47
CA VAL A 3 -30.86 -38.82 -17.05
C VAL A 3 -31.10 -37.31 -16.98
N THR A 4 -32.25 -36.94 -16.45
CA THR A 4 -32.65 -35.55 -16.18
C THR A 4 -32.19 -35.17 -14.77
N THR A 5 -31.36 -34.15 -14.63
CA THR A 5 -30.97 -33.59 -13.32
C THR A 5 -31.83 -32.36 -12.99
N THR A 6 -32.62 -32.49 -11.92
CA THR A 6 -33.43 -31.41 -11.33
C THR A 6 -32.53 -30.41 -10.61
N HIS A 7 -32.61 -29.13 -10.99
CA HIS A 7 -31.97 -28.03 -10.26
C HIS A 7 -32.90 -27.54 -9.14
N SER A 8 -32.42 -27.60 -7.89
CA SER A 8 -33.08 -27.00 -6.73
C SER A 8 -32.92 -25.48 -6.75
N PRO A 9 -33.95 -24.67 -6.42
CA PRO A 9 -33.87 -23.21 -6.47
C PRO A 9 -32.94 -22.67 -5.39
N ARG A 10 -32.02 -21.77 -5.79
CA ARG A 10 -31.10 -21.04 -4.88
C ARG A 10 -31.90 -20.18 -3.90
N THR A 11 -31.74 -20.47 -2.61
CA THR A 11 -32.20 -19.63 -1.50
C THR A 11 -31.47 -18.29 -1.52
N THR A 12 -32.19 -17.19 -1.77
CA THR A 12 -31.69 -15.82 -1.62
C THR A 12 -31.59 -15.47 -0.14
N ILE A 13 -30.41 -15.69 0.45
CA ILE A 13 -30.10 -15.21 1.80
C ILE A 13 -29.84 -13.70 1.73
N ARG A 14 -30.81 -12.89 2.14
CA ARG A 14 -30.63 -11.44 2.34
C ARG A 14 -29.97 -11.20 3.70
N THR A 15 -28.64 -11.32 3.76
CA THR A 15 -27.85 -10.95 4.94
C THR A 15 -27.37 -9.50 4.82
N THR A 16 -27.94 -8.61 5.65
CA THR A 16 -27.38 -7.28 5.89
C THR A 16 -26.08 -7.43 6.68
N SER A 17 -24.95 -7.55 5.99
CA SER A 17 -23.63 -7.63 6.62
C SER A 17 -23.30 -6.31 7.37
N PRO A 18 -22.83 -6.36 8.63
CA PRO A 18 -22.39 -5.19 9.39
C PRO A 18 -21.15 -4.49 8.78
N LEU A 19 -20.55 -5.08 7.74
CA LEU A 19 -19.48 -4.48 6.94
C LEU A 19 -20.02 -3.52 5.87
N ARG A 20 -21.22 -3.78 5.32
CA ARG A 20 -21.89 -2.87 4.35
C ARG A 20 -22.34 -1.55 4.97
N SER A 21 -22.40 -1.48 6.30
CA SER A 21 -22.71 -0.25 7.03
C SER A 21 -21.48 0.60 7.34
N ARG A 22 -20.25 0.12 7.10
CA ARG A 22 -19.03 0.91 7.33
C ARG A 22 -18.89 2.00 6.24
N PRO A 23 -18.65 3.27 6.60
CA PRO A 23 -18.56 4.36 5.62
C PRO A 23 -17.53 4.13 4.50
N ALA A 24 -16.30 3.70 4.80
CA ALA A 24 -15.27 3.40 3.78
C ALA A 24 -15.69 2.28 2.83
N VAL A 25 -16.30 1.22 3.35
CA VAL A 25 -16.76 0.08 2.54
C VAL A 25 -17.98 0.46 1.71
N ARG A 26 -18.91 1.24 2.28
CA ARG A 26 -20.09 1.75 1.57
C ARG A 26 -19.68 2.67 0.42
N SER A 27 -18.75 3.59 0.65
CA SER A 27 -18.25 4.52 -0.38
C SER A 27 -17.57 3.82 -1.56
N LEU A 28 -16.99 2.64 -1.33
CA LEU A 28 -16.34 1.81 -2.35
C LEU A 28 -17.34 0.93 -3.15
N LEU A 29 -18.46 0.57 -2.53
CA LEU A 29 -19.48 -0.32 -3.11
C LEU A 29 -20.62 0.43 -3.81
N GLU A 30 -20.80 1.72 -3.50
CA GLU A 30 -21.71 2.59 -4.23
C GLU A 30 -21.08 2.99 -5.58
N PRO A 31 -21.86 3.08 -6.67
CA PRO A 31 -21.35 3.56 -7.95
C PRO A 31 -20.85 5.00 -7.81
N GLN A 32 -19.55 5.16 -7.64
CA GLN A 32 -18.88 6.44 -7.67
C GLN A 32 -17.98 6.50 -8.90
N THR A 33 -17.86 7.67 -9.50
CA THR A 33 -16.83 7.94 -10.48
C THR A 33 -15.51 8.01 -9.72
N LEU A 34 -14.87 6.85 -9.54
CA LEU A 34 -13.52 6.78 -8.96
C LEU A 34 -12.58 7.54 -9.90
N THR A 35 -11.94 8.56 -9.36
CA THR A 35 -10.85 9.27 -10.03
C THR A 35 -9.57 8.44 -9.85
N PRO A 36 -8.54 8.66 -10.68
CA PRO A 36 -7.22 8.07 -10.43
C PRO A 36 -6.63 8.39 -9.05
N ALA A 37 -7.13 9.42 -8.34
CA ALA A 37 -6.74 9.74 -6.97
C ALA A 37 -7.34 8.78 -5.92
N ASP A 38 -8.41 8.06 -6.27
CA ASP A 38 -9.11 7.11 -5.38
C ASP A 38 -8.51 5.69 -5.44
N LEU A 39 -7.52 5.47 -6.31
CA LEU A 39 -6.91 4.17 -6.58
C LEU A 39 -5.42 4.16 -6.25
N SER A 40 -5.10 3.93 -4.97
CA SER A 40 -3.84 3.30 -4.54
C SER A 40 -4.08 2.56 -3.23
N MET A 41 -4.57 1.33 -3.35
CA MET A 41 -4.83 0.45 -2.22
C MET A 41 -3.94 -0.78 -2.34
N VAL A 42 -3.07 -1.01 -1.36
CA VAL A 42 -2.43 -2.32 -1.19
C VAL A 42 -3.40 -3.22 -0.44
N LEU A 43 -3.97 -4.18 -1.17
CA LEU A 43 -4.77 -5.25 -0.58
C LEU A 43 -3.83 -6.34 -0.07
N LEU A 44 -3.65 -6.42 1.25
CA LEU A 44 -2.97 -7.55 1.85
C LEU A 44 -3.95 -8.73 1.93
N VAL A 45 -3.87 -9.65 0.97
CA VAL A 45 -4.53 -10.95 1.03
C VAL A 45 -3.56 -11.94 1.62
N THR A 46 -3.85 -12.50 2.80
CA THR A 46 -3.11 -13.66 3.30
C THR A 46 -3.59 -14.88 2.51
N GLU A 47 -2.78 -15.35 1.57
CA GLU A 47 -3.08 -16.56 0.80
C GLU A 47 -2.72 -17.79 1.64
N GLU A 48 -3.71 -18.63 1.96
CA GLU A 48 -3.45 -19.99 2.43
C GLU A 48 -3.24 -20.87 1.19
N ARG A 49 -2.04 -21.44 1.02
CA ARG A 49 -1.71 -22.29 -0.12
C ARG A 49 -2.63 -23.51 -0.14
N ALA A 50 -3.46 -23.63 -1.17
CA ALA A 50 -4.23 -24.84 -1.43
C ALA A 50 -4.05 -25.28 -2.88
N ASP A 51 -3.60 -26.53 -3.08
CA ASP A 51 -3.47 -27.20 -4.39
C ASP A 51 -4.85 -27.54 -5.00
N ARG A 52 -5.68 -26.53 -5.22
CA ARG A 52 -6.99 -26.64 -5.87
C ARG A 52 -7.18 -25.47 -6.84
N PRO A 53 -7.87 -25.68 -7.99
CA PRO A 53 -8.11 -24.63 -8.96
C PRO A 53 -8.74 -23.41 -8.27
N MET A 54 -8.18 -22.22 -8.51
CA MET A 54 -8.56 -21.01 -7.80
C MET A 54 -10.07 -20.77 -7.91
N PRO A 55 -10.81 -20.77 -6.80
CA PRO A 55 -12.20 -20.34 -6.83
C PRO A 55 -12.25 -18.85 -7.17
N THR A 56 -13.18 -18.46 -8.03
CA THR A 56 -13.56 -17.05 -8.17
C THR A 56 -14.22 -16.63 -6.84
N VAL A 57 -13.42 -16.07 -5.93
CA VAL A 57 -13.92 -15.57 -4.63
C VAL A 57 -14.44 -14.15 -4.82
N THR A 58 -15.69 -13.93 -4.46
CA THR A 58 -16.26 -12.59 -4.36
C THR A 58 -15.72 -11.98 -3.06
N VAL A 59 -15.22 -10.74 -3.09
CA VAL A 59 -14.54 -10.02 -1.97
C VAL A 59 -15.36 -9.95 -0.66
N ALA A 60 -16.60 -10.44 -0.64
CA ALA A 60 -17.54 -10.39 0.49
C ALA A 60 -17.20 -11.30 1.69
N GLU A 61 -16.28 -12.26 1.57
CA GLU A 61 -16.08 -13.33 2.58
C GLU A 61 -14.66 -13.40 3.18
N ILE A 62 -13.76 -12.50 2.80
CA ILE A 62 -12.36 -12.50 3.30
C ILE A 62 -12.21 -11.35 4.31
N PRO A 63 -11.60 -11.56 5.49
CA PRO A 63 -11.16 -10.46 6.34
C PRO A 63 -10.11 -9.64 5.56
N VAL A 64 -10.48 -8.43 5.17
CA VAL A 64 -9.63 -7.51 4.42
C VAL A 64 -9.17 -6.39 5.34
N SER A 65 -7.88 -6.06 5.28
CA SER A 65 -7.33 -4.82 5.83
C SER A 65 -7.08 -3.81 4.73
N VAL A 66 -7.34 -2.54 5.02
CA VAL A 66 -7.17 -1.42 4.09
C VAL A 66 -6.00 -0.55 4.52
N MET A 67 -5.01 -0.42 3.63
CA MET A 67 -3.86 0.45 3.80
C MET A 67 -3.80 1.44 2.63
N PRO A 68 -4.41 2.63 2.74
CA PRO A 68 -4.27 3.68 1.75
C PRO A 68 -2.91 4.36 1.86
N HIS A 69 -2.52 5.02 0.78
CA HIS A 69 -1.22 5.69 0.67
C HIS A 69 -1.38 7.20 0.78
N VAL A 70 -0.52 7.83 1.58
CA VAL A 70 -0.33 9.28 1.57
C VAL A 70 1.02 9.56 0.94
N ILE A 71 1.01 10.33 -0.14
CA ILE A 71 2.13 10.39 -1.09
C ILE A 71 2.60 11.82 -1.24
N PHE A 72 3.85 12.10 -0.91
CA PHE A 72 4.49 13.35 -1.30
C PHE A 72 4.88 13.32 -2.77
N TRP A 73 4.88 14.49 -3.39
CA TRP A 73 5.50 14.72 -4.68
C TRP A 73 7.01 14.56 -4.57
N SER A 74 7.59 13.72 -5.43
CA SER A 74 9.02 13.44 -5.45
C SER A 74 9.51 13.04 -6.84
N SER A 75 10.80 13.28 -7.12
CA SER A 75 11.53 12.75 -8.29
C SER A 75 12.01 11.31 -8.08
N LEU A 76 11.93 10.78 -6.85
CA LEU A 76 12.32 9.39 -6.54
C LEU A 76 11.49 8.33 -7.29
N TYR A 77 10.34 8.72 -7.84
CA TYR A 77 9.47 7.85 -8.64
C TYR A 77 9.87 7.75 -10.12
N ASP A 78 10.77 8.62 -10.59
CA ASP A 78 11.02 8.77 -12.02
C ASP A 78 11.70 7.53 -12.63
N GLY A 79 12.60 6.87 -11.89
CA GLY A 79 13.20 5.60 -12.30
C GLY A 79 12.15 4.51 -12.54
N PHE A 80 11.22 4.33 -11.60
CA PHE A 80 10.11 3.37 -11.75
C PHE A 80 9.19 3.71 -12.93
N ARG A 81 8.86 5.00 -13.12
CA ARG A 81 8.02 5.44 -14.24
C ARG A 81 8.66 5.13 -15.59
N LEU A 82 9.97 5.35 -15.71
CA LEU A 82 10.72 4.99 -16.91
C LEU A 82 10.65 3.48 -17.17
N THR A 83 10.90 2.67 -16.15
CA THR A 83 10.83 1.20 -16.26
C THR A 83 9.44 0.71 -16.66
N MET A 84 8.38 1.31 -16.11
CA MET A 84 6.99 0.90 -16.37
C MET A 84 6.40 1.51 -17.65
N GLY A 85 7.13 2.36 -18.37
CA GLY A 85 6.57 3.14 -19.47
C GLY A 85 5.43 4.08 -19.04
N ALA A 86 5.39 4.43 -17.75
CA ALA A 86 4.30 5.15 -17.08
C ALA A 86 4.64 6.63 -16.87
N THR A 87 5.52 7.21 -17.70
CA THR A 87 5.85 8.63 -17.65
C THR A 87 4.58 9.45 -17.94
N PRO A 88 4.13 10.31 -17.01
CA PRO A 88 2.95 11.15 -17.24
C PRO A 88 3.15 12.02 -18.47
N LYS A 89 2.11 12.14 -19.31
CA LYS A 89 2.12 13.11 -20.40
C LYS A 89 2.26 14.52 -19.81
N ALA A 90 3.03 15.38 -20.48
CA ALA A 90 3.19 16.78 -20.07
C ALA A 90 1.81 17.42 -19.87
N GLY A 91 1.62 18.13 -18.75
CA GLY A 91 0.35 18.80 -18.42
C GLY A 91 -0.67 17.97 -17.65
N LEU A 92 -0.45 16.68 -17.39
CA LEU A 92 -1.25 15.93 -16.43
C LEU A 92 -0.77 16.23 -15.00
N ASN A 93 -1.58 16.97 -14.25
CA ASN A 93 -1.33 17.27 -12.86
C ASN A 93 -1.22 15.97 -12.05
N ARG A 94 -0.24 15.91 -11.14
CA ARG A 94 -0.08 14.84 -10.14
C ARG A 94 -1.04 15.11 -8.98
N GLU A 95 -2.34 15.22 -9.26
CA GLU A 95 -3.35 15.82 -8.35
C GLU A 95 -3.50 15.09 -7.01
N PHE A 96 -3.07 13.83 -6.93
CA PHE A 96 -3.11 13.04 -5.70
C PHE A 96 -1.84 13.16 -4.83
N GLN A 97 -0.74 13.74 -5.36
CA GLN A 97 0.51 13.89 -4.62
C GLN A 97 0.53 15.22 -3.87
N ILE A 98 0.86 15.16 -2.58
CA ILE A 98 0.98 16.32 -1.70
C ILE A 98 2.29 17.04 -2.02
N ASN A 99 2.27 18.36 -2.09
CA ASN A 99 3.50 19.15 -2.23
C ASN A 99 4.46 18.82 -1.06
N SER A 100 5.73 18.52 -1.37
CA SER A 100 6.73 18.11 -0.37
C SER A 100 7.01 19.15 0.72
N GLY A 101 6.69 20.43 0.49
CA GLY A 101 6.77 21.49 1.51
C GLY A 101 5.54 21.58 2.43
N ARG A 102 4.55 20.69 2.30
CA ARG A 102 3.25 20.75 3.00
C ARG A 102 3.07 19.55 3.94
N ALA A 103 3.95 19.45 4.93
CA ALA A 103 3.91 18.40 5.95
C ALA A 103 2.58 18.37 6.74
N ASP A 104 2.00 19.54 7.00
CA ASP A 104 0.68 19.71 7.62
C ASP A 104 -0.42 18.99 6.83
N GLN A 105 -0.45 19.15 5.51
CA GLN A 105 -1.44 18.52 4.65
C GLN A 105 -1.28 17.00 4.62
N PHE A 106 -0.05 16.50 4.71
CA PHE A 106 0.23 15.07 4.78
C PHE A 106 -0.35 14.46 6.05
N VAL A 107 -0.06 15.07 7.21
CA VAL A 107 -0.58 14.63 8.51
C VAL A 107 -2.11 14.67 8.51
N ASP A 108 -2.72 15.77 8.07
CA ASP A 108 -4.17 15.91 8.01
C ASP A 108 -4.83 14.87 7.09
N THR A 109 -4.19 14.52 5.96
CA THR A 109 -4.70 13.51 5.02
C THR A 109 -4.65 12.12 5.64
N ALA A 110 -3.55 11.77 6.30
CA ALA A 110 -3.41 10.51 7.02
C ALA A 110 -4.49 10.37 8.12
N LEU A 111 -4.72 11.41 8.91
CA LEU A 111 -5.76 11.39 9.96
C LEU A 111 -7.18 11.29 9.38
N ARG A 112 -7.46 11.92 8.23
CA ARG A 112 -8.73 11.73 7.52
C ARG A 112 -8.92 10.30 7.03
N MET A 113 -7.86 9.65 6.55
CA MET A 113 -7.91 8.24 6.12
C MET A 113 -8.17 7.30 7.31
N GLU A 114 -7.51 7.54 8.46
CA GLU A 114 -7.81 6.82 9.71
C GLU A 114 -9.28 7.01 10.12
N ALA A 115 -9.78 8.25 10.12
CA ALA A 115 -11.17 8.55 10.45
C ALA A 115 -12.17 7.92 9.47
N ALA A 116 -11.79 7.73 8.20
CA ALA A 116 -12.58 7.03 7.20
C ALA A 116 -12.61 5.50 7.43
N GLY A 117 -11.71 4.96 8.26
CA GLY A 117 -11.66 3.55 8.61
C GLY A 117 -10.49 2.76 8.01
N ALA A 118 -9.39 3.44 7.68
CA ALA A 118 -8.14 2.75 7.31
C ALA A 118 -7.59 1.94 8.51
N ASP A 119 -7.18 0.70 8.25
CA ASP A 119 -6.58 -0.17 9.28
C ASP A 119 -5.10 0.15 9.51
N MET A 120 -4.44 0.71 8.49
CA MET A 120 -3.01 1.04 8.45
C MET A 120 -2.80 2.23 7.51
N ILE A 121 -1.64 2.90 7.55
CA ILE A 121 -1.34 4.01 6.64
C ILE A 121 0.03 3.79 6.01
N LEU A 122 0.11 3.86 4.68
CA LEU A 122 1.38 3.85 3.95
C LEU A 122 1.86 5.29 3.73
N LEU A 123 3.13 5.57 4.05
CA LEU A 123 3.76 6.87 3.83
C LEU A 123 4.79 6.75 2.72
N GLU A 124 4.74 7.65 1.74
CA GLU A 124 5.62 7.58 0.57
C GLU A 124 6.18 8.96 0.21
N PRO A 125 7.50 9.13 0.00
CA PRO A 125 8.61 8.15 0.12
C PRO A 125 9.06 7.90 1.57
N ALA A 126 9.76 6.80 1.85
CA ALA A 126 10.13 6.44 3.22
C ALA A 126 11.04 7.45 3.94
N GLN A 127 12.21 7.75 3.38
CA GLN A 127 13.19 8.65 4.01
C GLN A 127 12.65 10.07 4.12
N PHE A 128 11.93 10.53 3.09
CA PHE A 128 11.38 11.89 3.02
C PHE A 128 10.07 12.07 3.80
N THR A 129 9.61 11.04 4.50
CA THR A 129 8.47 11.12 5.41
C THR A 129 8.85 10.92 6.88
N ALA A 130 10.14 10.88 7.24
CA ALA A 130 10.58 10.59 8.61
C ALA A 130 10.09 11.62 9.66
N ASP A 131 9.97 12.89 9.26
CA ASP A 131 9.45 13.99 10.08
C ASP A 131 7.93 13.86 10.31
N VAL A 132 7.16 13.63 9.25
CA VAL A 132 5.71 13.41 9.36
C VAL A 132 5.38 12.08 10.01
N LEU A 133 6.22 11.05 9.87
CA LEU A 133 6.10 9.77 10.56
C LEU A 133 6.18 9.96 12.08
N THR A 134 7.16 10.73 12.55
CA THR A 134 7.32 11.03 13.98
C THR A 134 6.12 11.80 14.51
N THR A 135 5.65 12.79 13.74
CA THR A 135 4.45 13.57 14.09
C THR A 135 3.22 12.68 14.17
N LEU A 136 2.96 11.88 13.13
CA LEU A 136 1.84 10.96 13.05
C LEU A 136 1.86 9.95 14.18
N ARG A 137 3.03 9.41 14.55
CA ARG A 137 3.14 8.45 15.66
C ARG A 137 2.61 9.01 16.98
N GLY A 138 2.64 10.33 17.19
CA GLY A 138 2.12 10.99 18.38
C GLY A 138 0.59 11.20 18.36
N VAL A 139 -0.06 11.13 17.20
CA VAL A 139 -1.46 11.56 17.03
C VAL A 139 -2.38 10.49 16.41
N THR A 140 -1.85 9.50 15.72
CA THR A 140 -2.61 8.39 15.11
C THR A 140 -2.48 7.11 15.92
N ARG A 141 -3.50 6.25 15.85
CA ARG A 141 -3.44 4.88 16.38
C ARG A 141 -3.19 3.85 15.28
N ALA A 142 -3.37 4.23 14.02
CA ALA A 142 -3.11 3.36 12.89
C ALA A 142 -1.61 2.98 12.83
N PRO A 143 -1.27 1.71 12.57
CA PRO A 143 0.09 1.31 12.23
C PRO A 143 0.58 2.04 10.97
N LEU A 144 1.81 2.55 11.03
CA LEU A 144 2.42 3.38 9.98
C LEU A 144 3.49 2.59 9.22
N PHE A 145 3.44 2.66 7.89
CA PHE A 145 4.30 1.91 7.00
C PHE A 145 4.98 2.83 5.98
N PRO A 146 6.19 3.34 6.26
CA PRO A 146 6.98 4.03 5.25
C PRO A 146 7.36 3.07 4.11
N PHE A 147 7.19 3.51 2.87
CA PHE A 147 7.57 2.78 1.66
C PHE A 147 8.84 3.34 1.04
N SER A 148 9.92 2.56 1.12
CA SER A 148 11.16 2.83 0.42
C SER A 148 11.01 2.55 -1.08
N VAL A 149 10.87 3.63 -1.85
CA VAL A 149 10.53 3.57 -3.27
C VAL A 149 11.75 3.29 -4.15
N SER A 150 11.53 3.12 -5.45
CA SER A 150 12.57 2.75 -6.40
C SER A 150 13.78 3.68 -6.35
N GLY A 151 13.55 5.00 -6.27
CA GLY A 151 14.63 5.98 -6.23
C GLY A 151 15.50 5.81 -5.00
N GLU A 152 14.90 5.55 -3.83
CA GLU A 152 15.63 5.30 -2.58
C GLU A 152 16.37 3.97 -2.67
N TYR A 153 15.74 2.92 -3.20
CA TYR A 153 16.41 1.65 -3.44
C TYR A 153 17.64 1.81 -4.34
N THR A 154 17.53 2.55 -5.45
CA THR A 154 18.67 2.77 -6.35
C THR A 154 19.73 3.70 -5.77
N ALA A 155 19.34 4.71 -5.00
CA ALA A 155 20.26 5.72 -4.46
C ALA A 155 21.00 5.22 -3.22
N LEU A 156 20.38 4.34 -2.43
CA LEU A 156 20.91 3.85 -1.15
C LEU A 156 21.53 2.45 -1.27
N THR A 157 21.66 1.92 -2.48
CA THR A 157 22.31 0.62 -2.70
C THR A 157 23.33 0.69 -3.82
N ARG A 158 24.31 -0.21 -3.77
CA ARG A 158 25.31 -0.38 -4.82
C ARG A 158 25.38 -1.86 -5.18
N VAL A 159 25.53 -2.17 -6.47
CA VAL A 159 25.69 -3.54 -6.94
C VAL A 159 27.17 -3.78 -7.22
N ASP A 160 27.71 -4.82 -6.62
CA ASP A 160 29.04 -5.32 -6.93
C ASP A 160 29.05 -5.94 -8.33
N SER A 161 29.93 -5.45 -9.20
CA SER A 161 29.96 -5.83 -10.61
C SER A 161 30.45 -7.26 -10.87
N GLU A 162 31.17 -7.86 -9.93
CA GLU A 162 31.76 -9.19 -10.09
C GLU A 162 30.82 -10.27 -9.56
N THR A 163 30.19 -10.01 -8.42
CA THR A 163 29.34 -10.97 -7.70
C THR A 163 27.85 -10.76 -7.95
N GLY A 164 27.46 -9.58 -8.47
CA GLY A 164 26.07 -9.17 -8.60
C GLY A 164 25.37 -8.90 -7.27
N GLN A 165 26.09 -8.99 -6.14
CA GLN A 165 25.52 -8.76 -4.83
C GLN A 165 25.24 -7.28 -4.61
N ARG A 166 24.12 -6.98 -3.94
CA ARG A 166 23.72 -5.62 -3.62
C ARG A 166 24.09 -5.27 -2.18
N ASP A 167 24.84 -4.20 -1.99
CA ASP A 167 25.07 -3.60 -0.69
C ASP A 167 23.82 -2.85 -0.22
N VAL A 168 23.24 -3.29 0.90
CA VAL A 168 22.00 -2.74 1.47
C VAL A 168 22.22 -2.14 2.86
N ARG A 169 23.47 -1.94 3.29
CA ARG A 169 23.77 -1.42 4.65
C ARG A 169 23.09 -0.10 4.96
N LEU A 170 23.09 0.85 4.01
CA LEU A 170 22.40 2.13 4.18
C LEU A 170 20.88 1.98 4.31
N LEU A 171 20.27 1.01 3.63
CA LEU A 171 18.85 0.73 3.79
C LEU A 171 18.54 0.11 5.16
N VAL A 172 19.41 -0.77 5.67
CA VAL A 172 19.27 -1.32 7.03
C VAL A 172 19.35 -0.20 8.07
N GLU A 173 20.28 0.75 7.92
CA GLU A 173 20.36 1.95 8.78
C GLU A 173 19.08 2.78 8.69
N LEU A 174 18.61 3.08 7.48
CA LEU A 174 17.36 3.81 7.25
C LEU A 174 16.17 3.13 7.96
N PHE A 175 15.96 1.82 7.75
CA PHE A 175 14.83 1.11 8.37
C PHE A 175 14.95 1.02 9.89
N THR A 176 16.16 0.92 10.41
CA THR A 176 16.41 0.99 11.86
C THR A 176 15.99 2.35 12.41
N MET A 177 16.33 3.44 11.72
CA MET A 177 15.95 4.80 12.11
C MET A 177 14.44 5.04 11.97
N LEU A 178 13.80 4.53 10.93
CA LEU A 178 12.34 4.61 10.74
C LEU A 178 11.58 3.79 11.79
N LYS A 179 12.10 2.61 12.15
CA LYS A 179 11.56 1.81 13.26
C LYS A 179 11.62 2.58 14.57
N ARG A 180 12.74 3.24 14.86
CA ARG A 180 12.90 4.14 16.02
C ARG A 180 11.93 5.34 15.97
N ALA A 181 11.65 5.88 14.79
CA ALA A 181 10.72 7.01 14.61
C ALA A 181 9.23 6.61 14.77
N GLY A 182 8.91 5.32 14.82
CA GLY A 182 7.55 4.83 15.06
C GLY A 182 6.95 4.00 13.93
N ALA A 183 7.72 3.66 12.89
CA ALA A 183 7.25 2.74 11.86
C ALA A 183 6.89 1.37 12.45
N SER A 184 5.76 0.83 12.02
CA SER A 184 5.33 -0.52 12.41
C SER A 184 6.11 -1.57 11.63
N ALA A 185 6.19 -1.39 10.31
CA ALA A 185 7.11 -2.06 9.41
C ALA A 185 7.46 -1.11 8.25
N SER A 186 8.30 -1.54 7.31
CA SER A 186 8.63 -0.77 6.11
C SER A 186 8.38 -1.62 4.86
N VAL A 187 7.84 -0.99 3.82
CA VAL A 187 7.72 -1.60 2.49
C VAL A 187 8.98 -1.24 1.70
N THR A 188 9.59 -2.20 1.00
CA THR A 188 10.83 -1.92 0.25
C THR A 188 11.12 -2.98 -0.80
N TYR A 189 11.78 -2.57 -1.89
CA TYR A 189 12.36 -3.47 -2.88
C TYR A 189 13.55 -4.30 -2.35
N ALA A 190 14.22 -3.84 -1.30
CA ALA A 190 15.40 -4.50 -0.75
C ALA A 190 15.10 -5.63 0.24
N ALA A 191 13.83 -5.99 0.44
CA ALA A 191 13.43 -6.89 1.51
C ALA A 191 14.17 -8.24 1.46
N LEU A 192 14.29 -8.81 0.25
CA LEU A 192 14.99 -10.08 0.04
C LEU A 192 16.51 -9.94 0.18
N ASP A 193 17.09 -8.84 -0.30
CA ASP A 193 18.53 -8.59 -0.19
C ASP A 193 18.96 -8.36 1.25
N ILE A 194 18.16 -7.63 2.03
CA ILE A 194 18.37 -7.45 3.47
C ILE A 194 18.24 -8.79 4.18
N ALA A 195 17.19 -9.57 3.91
CA ALA A 195 16.98 -10.87 4.54
C ALA A 195 18.16 -11.85 4.33
N ARG A 196 18.84 -11.77 3.17
CA ARG A 196 20.03 -12.58 2.88
C ARG A 196 21.27 -12.17 3.66
N GLN A 197 21.36 -10.92 4.11
CA GLN A 197 22.54 -10.39 4.80
C GLN A 197 22.42 -10.45 6.33
N ILE A 198 21.21 -10.62 6.86
CA ILE A 198 20.96 -10.69 8.30
C ILE A 198 20.73 -12.13 8.81
N ASN A 199 20.68 -13.11 7.91
CA ASN A 199 20.66 -14.54 8.23
C ASN A 199 22.08 -15.13 8.16
#